data_AF-A0AAE2CG16-F1
#
_entry.id   AF-A0AAE2CG16-F1
#
_cell.length_a   1.000
_cell.length_b   1.000
_cell.length_c   1.000
_cell.angle_alpha   90.00
_cell.angle_beta   90.00
_cell.angle_gamma   90.00
#
_symmetry.space_group_name_H-M   'P 1'
#
loop_
_entity.id
_entity.type
_entity.pdbx_description
1 polymer ?
#
loop_
_entity_poly.entity_id
_entity_poly.type
_entity_poly.pdbx_seq_one_letter_code
_entity_poly.pdbx_strand_id
1 'polypeptide(L)'
;MQAWFSLHPLTPAIIEVKSLHHFDWFTKGKVPVLEAMEKDQKLFPSLNKVVFLDDDIVVQTDLSPLWDIDMNGKVNGAVETCRGDDKFVMSKRFKSYLNFSHPLISRNFNPDECAWAYGMNIFDLEAWRRTNITRTYHYWVEQNLKSDLSLWQLGTLPPGLIAFYGHVHVIDPFWHMLGLGYQDNTTIADAESAVSFTF
;
A
#
# COMPACT_ATOMS: atom_id res chain seq x y z
N MET A 1 -5.53 13.69 15.24
CA MET A 1 -4.08 13.84 15.46
C MET A 1 -3.59 14.88 14.45
N GLN A 2 -2.95 15.96 14.89
CA GLN A 2 -2.40 16.98 13.99
C GLN A 2 -0.93 16.67 13.74
N ALA A 3 -0.51 16.63 12.47
CA ALA A 3 0.87 16.34 12.11
C ALA A 3 1.81 17.46 12.59
N TRP A 4 3.03 17.11 13.00
CA TRP A 4 3.98 18.02 13.66
C TRP A 4 4.25 19.32 12.86
N PHE A 5 4.33 19.23 11.54
CA PHE A 5 4.54 20.37 10.64
C PHE A 5 3.36 21.36 10.58
N SER A 6 2.15 20.94 10.99
CA SER A 6 1.00 21.85 11.11
C SER A 6 1.13 22.80 12.31
N LEU A 7 2.00 22.45 13.27
CA LEU A 7 2.24 23.22 14.49
C LEU A 7 3.57 23.99 14.44
N HIS A 8 4.45 23.69 13.48
CA HIS A 8 5.82 24.24 13.42
C HIS A 8 6.18 24.67 11.98
N PRO A 9 5.92 25.93 11.59
CA PRO A 9 6.13 26.44 10.23
C PRO A 9 7.62 26.49 9.85
N LEU A 10 8.01 25.76 8.80
CA LEU A 10 9.36 25.80 8.23
C LEU A 10 9.37 26.72 7.00
N THR A 11 9.73 27.99 7.17
CA THR A 11 10.03 28.86 6.02
C THR A 11 11.35 28.41 5.38
N PRO A 12 11.47 28.31 4.03
CA PRO A 12 10.59 28.88 3.00
C PRO A 12 9.57 27.90 2.37
N ALA A 13 9.32 26.72 2.96
CA ALA A 13 8.37 25.77 2.39
C ALA A 13 6.92 26.14 2.74
N ILE A 14 6.07 26.27 1.72
CA ILE A 14 4.62 26.40 1.90
C ILE A 14 4.06 24.97 1.89
N ILE A 15 3.71 24.46 3.07
CA ILE A 15 3.02 23.18 3.22
C ILE A 15 1.55 23.47 3.53
N GLU A 16 0.65 23.07 2.62
CA GLU A 16 -0.79 23.16 2.83
C GLU A 16 -1.29 21.85 3.46
N VAL A 17 -1.73 21.92 4.72
CA VAL A 17 -2.26 20.75 5.44
C VAL A 17 -3.77 20.70 5.32
N LYS A 18 -4.28 19.71 4.58
CA LYS A 18 -5.72 19.45 4.44
C LYS A 18 -6.09 18.18 5.17
N SER A 19 -7.21 18.21 5.88
CA SER A 19 -7.78 17.01 6.50
C SER A 19 -8.38 16.07 5.44
N LEU A 20 -8.36 14.77 5.70
CA LEU A 20 -8.80 13.71 4.76
C LEU A 20 -10.22 13.92 4.21
N HIS A 21 -11.13 14.49 5.01
CA HIS A 21 -12.51 14.79 4.59
C HIS A 21 -12.64 15.99 3.65
N HIS A 22 -11.59 16.81 3.49
CA HIS A 22 -11.55 17.88 2.48
C HIS A 22 -11.12 17.37 1.10
N PHE A 23 -10.85 16.08 0.97
CA PHE A 23 -10.52 15.44 -0.30
C PHE A 23 -11.70 14.61 -0.79
N ASP A 24 -12.50 15.16 -1.71
CA ASP A 24 -13.64 14.49 -2.34
C ASP A 24 -13.28 13.18 -3.09
N TRP A 25 -11.99 12.97 -3.36
CA TRP A 25 -11.49 11.73 -3.95
C TRP A 25 -11.28 10.63 -2.89
N PHE A 26 -10.97 11.00 -1.64
CA PHE A 26 -10.76 10.05 -0.54
C PHE A 26 -12.06 9.37 -0.12
N THR A 27 -13.19 10.10 -0.20
CA THR A 27 -14.53 9.59 0.11
C THR A 27 -15.11 8.68 -0.98
N LYS A 28 -14.45 8.54 -2.14
CA LYS A 28 -14.92 7.71 -3.27
C LYS A 28 -14.25 6.34 -3.36
N GLY A 29 -13.48 5.95 -2.34
CA GLY A 29 -12.77 4.67 -2.34
C GLY A 29 -11.64 4.60 -3.38
N LYS A 30 -11.15 5.75 -3.84
CA LYS A 30 -10.03 5.84 -4.78
C LYS A 30 -8.71 5.62 -4.06
N VAL A 31 -7.79 4.92 -4.72
CA VAL A 31 -6.41 4.69 -4.30
C VAL A 31 -5.53 5.71 -5.00
N PRO A 32 -5.03 6.73 -4.30
CA PRO A 32 -4.19 7.76 -4.88
C PRO A 32 -2.89 7.18 -5.46
N VAL A 33 -2.34 6.11 -4.86
CA VAL A 33 -1.17 5.40 -5.40
C VAL A 33 -1.44 4.83 -6.79
N LEU A 34 -2.49 4.03 -6.96
CA LEU A 34 -2.86 3.47 -8.28
C LEU A 34 -3.14 4.56 -9.32
N GLU A 35 -3.85 5.63 -8.94
CA GLU A 35 -4.13 6.74 -9.85
C GLU A 35 -2.87 7.52 -10.24
N ALA A 36 -1.95 7.74 -9.30
CA ALA A 36 -0.65 8.36 -9.56
C ALA A 36 0.18 7.48 -10.52
N MET A 37 0.24 6.18 -10.26
CA MET A 37 0.99 5.24 -11.09
C MET A 37 0.40 5.07 -12.50
N GLU A 38 -0.94 5.11 -12.65
CA GLU A 38 -1.59 5.15 -13.96
C GLU A 38 -1.25 6.44 -14.73
N LYS A 39 -1.15 7.56 -14.01
CA LYS A 39 -0.74 8.84 -14.60
C LYS A 39 0.73 8.81 -15.02
N ASP A 40 1.61 8.30 -14.18
CA ASP A 40 3.05 8.21 -14.48
C ASP A 40 3.31 7.28 -15.66
N GLN A 41 2.61 6.15 -15.76
CA GLN A 41 2.68 5.27 -16.93
C GLN A 41 2.31 5.96 -18.24
N LYS A 42 1.35 6.90 -18.21
CA LYS A 42 0.94 7.68 -19.39
C LYS A 42 1.92 8.78 -19.73
N LEU A 43 2.47 9.46 -18.71
CA LEU A 43 3.40 10.57 -18.88
C LEU A 43 4.82 10.09 -19.24
N PHE A 44 5.22 8.92 -18.75
CA PHE A 44 6.54 8.33 -18.94
C PHE A 44 6.42 6.90 -19.51
N PRO A 45 6.10 6.73 -20.81
CA PRO A 45 5.91 5.41 -21.41
C PRO A 45 7.16 4.51 -21.36
N SER A 46 8.35 5.08 -21.24
CA SER A 46 9.62 4.36 -21.12
C SER A 46 9.99 3.99 -19.68
N LEU A 47 9.21 4.41 -18.68
CA LEU A 47 9.44 4.05 -17.27
C LEU A 47 8.98 2.60 -17.05
N ASN A 48 9.88 1.72 -16.63
CA ASN A 48 9.59 0.29 -16.51
C ASN A 48 9.40 -0.19 -15.07
N LYS A 49 10.00 0.48 -14.09
CA LYS A 49 9.91 0.11 -12.69
C LYS A 49 9.90 1.37 -11.81
N VAL A 50 9.24 1.31 -10.67
CA VAL A 50 9.15 2.38 -9.67
C VAL A 50 9.42 1.78 -8.30
N VAL A 51 10.24 2.44 -7.50
CA VAL A 51 10.29 2.20 -6.05
C VAL A 51 9.41 3.27 -5.42
N PHE A 52 8.34 2.83 -4.78
CA PHE A 52 7.37 3.67 -4.09
C PHE A 52 7.73 3.73 -2.60
N LEU A 53 7.71 4.94 -2.05
CA LEU A 53 8.00 5.23 -0.65
C LEU A 53 6.91 6.18 -0.13
N ASP A 54 6.32 5.87 1.02
CA ASP A 54 5.39 6.78 1.70
C ASP A 54 6.13 8.01 2.25
N ASP A 55 5.38 9.05 2.58
CA ASP A 55 5.92 10.32 3.09
C ASP A 55 6.42 10.24 4.53
N ASP A 56 6.06 9.19 5.26
CA ASP A 56 6.46 8.91 6.63
C ASP A 56 7.58 7.85 6.76
N ILE A 57 8.23 7.49 5.66
CA ILE A 57 9.33 6.52 5.70
C ILE A 57 10.62 7.14 6.24
N VAL A 58 11.35 6.36 7.03
CA VAL A 58 12.77 6.60 7.33
C VAL A 58 13.60 5.53 6.66
N VAL A 59 14.60 5.96 5.89
CA VAL A 59 15.53 5.08 5.18
C VAL A 59 16.88 5.12 5.89
N GLN A 60 17.36 3.96 6.33
CA GLN A 60 18.62 3.84 7.07
C GLN A 60 19.79 3.37 6.20
N THR A 61 19.49 2.71 5.09
CA THR A 61 20.51 2.08 4.22
C THR A 61 20.20 2.30 2.74
N ASP A 62 21.16 1.94 1.87
CA ASP A 62 21.00 2.08 0.43
C ASP A 62 19.86 1.20 -0.11
N LEU A 63 18.91 1.83 -0.79
CA LEU A 63 17.75 1.17 -1.40
C LEU A 63 18.02 0.65 -2.81
N SER A 64 19.17 0.97 -3.40
CA SER A 64 19.51 0.53 -4.77
C SER A 64 19.29 -0.96 -5.02
N PRO A 65 19.57 -1.90 -4.09
CA PRO A 65 19.33 -3.32 -4.33
C PRO A 65 17.85 -3.71 -4.49
N LEU A 66 16.89 -2.87 -4.04
CA LEU A 66 15.46 -3.09 -4.34
C LEU A 66 15.19 -3.11 -5.84
N TRP A 67 15.95 -2.32 -6.61
CA TRP A 67 15.79 -2.23 -8.06
C TRP A 67 16.09 -3.55 -8.77
N ASP A 68 17.02 -4.33 -8.22
CA ASP A 68 17.53 -5.57 -8.79
C ASP A 68 16.78 -6.82 -8.34
N ILE A 69 15.77 -6.68 -7.44
CA ILE A 69 14.91 -7.79 -7.03
C ILE A 69 14.21 -8.38 -8.25
N ASP A 70 14.34 -9.70 -8.41
CA ASP A 70 13.59 -10.47 -9.40
C ASP A 70 12.14 -10.58 -8.97
N MET A 71 11.29 -9.80 -9.65
CA MET A 71 9.85 -9.75 -9.40
C MET A 71 9.12 -11.03 -9.83
N ASN A 72 9.80 -12.00 -10.45
CA ASN A 72 9.22 -13.26 -10.93
C ASN A 72 7.95 -13.05 -11.79
N GLY A 73 7.99 -12.04 -12.66
CA GLY A 73 6.87 -11.64 -13.52
C GLY A 73 5.66 -11.03 -12.80
N LYS A 74 5.76 -10.75 -11.49
CA LYS A 74 4.73 -10.05 -10.71
C LYS A 74 4.89 -8.53 -10.83
N VAL A 75 3.87 -7.82 -10.39
CA VAL A 75 3.77 -6.36 -10.56
C VAL A 75 4.16 -5.62 -9.29
N ASN A 76 3.68 -6.05 -8.13
CA ASN A 76 3.95 -5.36 -6.85
C ASN A 76 4.88 -6.20 -5.97
N GLY A 77 6.04 -5.66 -5.61
CA GLY A 77 6.96 -6.21 -4.63
C GLY A 77 6.63 -5.59 -3.27
N ALA A 78 6.16 -6.41 -2.33
CA ALA A 78 5.65 -5.90 -1.05
C ALA A 78 5.92 -6.87 0.11
N VAL A 79 6.04 -6.32 1.31
CA VAL A 79 6.14 -7.12 2.54
C VAL A 79 4.74 -7.59 2.95
N GLU A 80 4.64 -8.89 3.24
CA GLU A 80 3.43 -9.51 3.77
C GLU A 80 3.18 -9.15 5.24
N THR A 81 1.93 -8.88 5.58
CA THR A 81 1.53 -8.49 6.94
C THR A 81 0.88 -9.63 7.72
N CYS A 82 0.80 -10.85 7.18
CA CYS A 82 0.19 -11.98 7.89
C CYS A 82 1.16 -12.79 8.76
N ARG A 83 2.47 -12.49 8.70
CA ARG A 83 3.52 -13.22 9.43
C ARG A 83 4.15 -12.30 10.47
N GLY A 84 3.67 -12.37 11.71
CA GLY A 84 4.19 -11.57 12.82
C GLY A 84 3.21 -11.51 13.99
N ASP A 85 3.74 -11.28 15.18
CA ASP A 85 3.00 -11.43 16.45
C ASP A 85 2.34 -10.14 16.95
N ASP A 86 2.43 -9.04 16.17
CA ASP A 86 1.77 -7.78 16.51
C ASP A 86 0.28 -7.78 16.14
N LYS A 87 -0.56 -7.21 17.02
CA LYS A 87 -2.03 -7.19 16.87
C LYS A 87 -2.52 -6.06 15.98
N PHE A 88 -1.78 -4.96 15.87
CA PHE A 88 -2.22 -3.73 15.24
C PHE A 88 -1.84 -3.69 13.76
N VAL A 89 -0.63 -4.11 13.44
CA VAL A 89 0.03 -3.98 12.14
C VAL A 89 0.18 -5.34 11.48
N MET A 90 0.53 -6.37 12.26
CA MET A 90 0.78 -7.72 11.75
C MET A 90 -0.43 -8.65 11.90
N SER A 91 -0.26 -9.91 11.48
CA SER A 91 -1.30 -10.93 11.39
C SER A 91 -2.54 -10.53 10.56
N LYS A 92 -2.39 -9.61 9.61
CA LYS A 92 -3.49 -9.15 8.75
C LYS A 92 -3.65 -10.02 7.52
N ARG A 93 -4.90 -10.38 7.24
CA ARG A 93 -5.33 -11.17 6.08
C ARG A 93 -6.42 -10.42 5.34
N PHE A 94 -6.88 -10.93 4.21
CA PHE A 94 -7.94 -10.28 3.45
C PHE A 94 -9.21 -10.05 4.30
N LYS A 95 -9.56 -10.99 5.19
CA LYS A 95 -10.70 -10.82 6.13
C LYS A 95 -10.56 -9.65 7.11
N SER A 96 -9.35 -9.14 7.32
CA SER A 96 -9.11 -7.95 8.13
C SER A 96 -9.55 -6.66 7.44
N TYR A 97 -9.67 -6.68 6.10
CA TYR A 97 -9.91 -5.49 5.28
C TYR A 97 -11.22 -5.54 4.49
N LEU A 98 -11.57 -6.72 3.99
CA LEU A 98 -12.73 -6.92 3.11
C LEU A 98 -13.94 -7.45 3.88
N ASN A 99 -15.14 -7.06 3.45
CA ASN A 99 -16.39 -7.51 4.03
C ASN A 99 -16.81 -8.88 3.47
N PHE A 100 -16.34 -9.96 4.09
CA PHE A 100 -16.68 -11.33 3.68
C PHE A 100 -18.14 -11.75 3.93
N SER A 101 -18.91 -10.97 4.69
CA SER A 101 -20.37 -11.16 4.76
C SER A 101 -21.05 -10.75 3.43
N HIS A 102 -20.41 -9.92 2.61
CA HIS A 102 -20.94 -9.52 1.30
C HIS A 102 -20.69 -10.62 0.24
N PRO A 103 -21.73 -11.07 -0.50
CA PRO A 103 -21.61 -12.18 -1.46
C PRO A 103 -20.59 -11.93 -2.58
N LEU A 104 -20.44 -10.67 -3.04
CA LEU A 104 -19.43 -10.34 -4.06
C LEU A 104 -18.00 -10.60 -3.55
N ILE A 105 -17.70 -10.35 -2.28
CA ILE A 105 -16.36 -10.57 -1.72
C ILE A 105 -16.12 -12.06 -1.49
N SER A 106 -17.02 -12.73 -0.77
CA SER A 106 -16.85 -14.14 -0.40
C SER A 106 -16.83 -15.12 -1.58
N ARG A 107 -17.43 -14.75 -2.72
CA ARG A 107 -17.37 -15.56 -3.95
C ARG A 107 -16.08 -15.39 -4.75
N ASN A 108 -15.38 -14.25 -4.60
CA ASN A 108 -14.24 -13.90 -5.44
C ASN A 108 -12.89 -13.97 -4.71
N PHE A 109 -12.88 -13.91 -3.38
CA PHE A 109 -11.64 -13.88 -2.59
C PHE A 109 -11.65 -14.93 -1.49
N ASN A 110 -10.45 -15.30 -1.03
CA ASN A 110 -10.26 -16.17 0.12
C ASN A 110 -10.04 -15.30 1.38
N PRO A 111 -10.81 -15.48 2.47
CA PRO A 111 -10.63 -14.72 3.71
C PRO A 111 -9.26 -14.91 4.36
N ASP A 112 -8.61 -16.05 4.10
CA ASP A 112 -7.31 -16.39 4.68
C ASP A 112 -6.12 -16.02 3.79
N GLU A 113 -6.35 -15.36 2.65
CA GLU A 113 -5.27 -14.80 1.83
C GLU A 113 -4.44 -13.79 2.65
N CYS A 114 -3.11 -13.85 2.49
CA CYS A 114 -2.22 -12.93 3.18
C CYS A 114 -2.38 -11.51 2.63
N ALA A 115 -2.47 -10.53 3.53
CA ALA A 115 -2.38 -9.13 3.12
C ALA A 115 -0.92 -8.69 3.04
N TRP A 116 -0.70 -7.54 2.42
CA TRP A 116 0.59 -6.87 2.29
C TRP A 116 0.40 -5.38 2.60
N ALA A 117 1.49 -4.63 2.76
CA ALA A 117 1.43 -3.22 3.11
C ALA A 117 1.90 -2.29 1.98
N TYR A 118 1.27 -1.12 1.93
CA TYR A 118 1.87 0.04 1.27
C TYR A 118 2.91 0.69 2.19
N GLY A 119 3.86 1.41 1.60
CA GLY A 119 4.81 2.28 2.31
C GLY A 119 6.25 2.10 1.87
N MET A 120 6.57 0.89 1.42
CA MET A 120 7.74 0.61 0.61
C MET A 120 7.38 -0.51 -0.35
N ASN A 121 7.27 -0.18 -1.63
CA ASN A 121 6.87 -1.14 -2.66
C ASN A 121 7.72 -0.99 -3.90
N ILE A 122 7.88 -2.09 -4.63
CA ILE A 122 8.43 -2.07 -5.99
C ILE A 122 7.29 -2.31 -6.96
N PHE A 123 7.15 -1.48 -7.98
CA PHE A 123 6.17 -1.69 -9.02
C PHE A 123 6.83 -1.86 -10.38
N ASP A 124 6.67 -3.03 -10.97
CA ASP A 124 7.06 -3.31 -12.35
C ASP A 124 5.94 -2.82 -13.30
N LEU A 125 6.15 -1.64 -13.87
CA LEU A 125 5.20 -1.01 -14.80
C LEU A 125 5.15 -1.73 -16.14
N GLU A 126 6.24 -2.37 -16.56
CA GLU A 126 6.25 -3.15 -17.79
C GLU A 126 5.36 -4.40 -17.64
N ALA A 127 5.48 -5.12 -16.52
CA ALA A 127 4.58 -6.20 -16.16
C ALA A 127 3.15 -5.69 -16.00
N TRP A 128 2.93 -4.57 -15.31
CA TRP A 128 1.60 -3.98 -15.13
C TRP A 128 0.88 -3.76 -16.45
N ARG A 129 1.52 -3.13 -17.44
CA ARG A 129 0.93 -2.86 -18.78
C ARG A 129 0.43 -4.11 -19.50
N ARG A 130 0.97 -5.29 -19.15
CA ARG A 130 0.58 -6.60 -19.72
C ARG A 130 -0.53 -7.30 -18.92
N THR A 131 -1.03 -6.69 -17.86
CA THR A 131 -2.07 -7.24 -16.97
C THR A 131 -3.35 -6.40 -17.02
N ASN A 132 -4.39 -6.89 -16.35
CA ASN A 132 -5.67 -6.19 -16.22
C ASN A 132 -5.82 -5.42 -14.89
N ILE A 133 -4.74 -5.20 -14.12
CA ILE A 133 -4.77 -4.60 -12.76
C ILE A 133 -5.57 -3.29 -12.73
N THR A 134 -5.26 -2.36 -13.63
CA THR A 134 -5.99 -1.08 -13.76
C THR A 134 -7.49 -1.29 -13.97
N ARG A 135 -7.87 -2.21 -14.86
CA ARG A 135 -9.28 -2.51 -15.14
C ARG A 135 -9.96 -3.16 -13.92
N THR A 136 -9.27 -4.09 -13.26
CA THR A 136 -9.74 -4.75 -12.04
C THR A 136 -9.97 -3.73 -10.94
N TYR A 137 -9.02 -2.82 -10.72
CA TYR A 137 -9.13 -1.73 -9.76
C TYR A 137 -10.39 -0.87 -10.00
N HIS A 138 -10.55 -0.30 -11.19
CA HIS A 138 -11.70 0.55 -11.51
C HIS A 138 -13.03 -0.21 -11.41
N TYR A 139 -13.07 -1.47 -11.85
CA TYR A 139 -14.25 -2.31 -11.71
C TYR A 139 -14.67 -2.47 -10.24
N TRP A 140 -13.74 -2.81 -9.35
CA TRP A 140 -14.06 -3.05 -7.95
C TRP A 140 -14.42 -1.76 -7.20
N VAL A 141 -13.77 -0.63 -7.51
CA VAL A 141 -14.16 0.68 -6.98
C VAL A 141 -15.61 1.00 -7.38
N GLU A 142 -15.98 0.76 -8.63
CA GLU A 142 -17.36 0.94 -9.10
C GLU A 142 -18.34 0.01 -8.38
N GLN A 143 -17.99 -1.28 -8.17
CA GLN A 143 -18.83 -2.19 -7.39
C GLN A 143 -19.01 -1.71 -5.96
N ASN A 144 -17.95 -1.21 -5.32
CA ASN A 144 -18.04 -0.71 -3.96
C ASN A 144 -18.97 0.50 -3.87
N LEU A 145 -18.90 1.42 -4.83
CA LEU A 145 -19.81 2.56 -4.91
C LEU A 145 -21.27 2.12 -5.10
N LYS A 146 -21.53 1.10 -5.93
CA LYS A 146 -22.88 0.52 -6.13
C LYS A 146 -23.40 -0.23 -4.91
N SER A 147 -22.51 -0.66 -4.02
CA SER A 147 -22.83 -1.37 -2.79
C SER A 147 -22.79 -0.45 -1.56
N ASP A 148 -22.99 0.85 -1.73
CA ASP A 148 -22.98 1.85 -0.64
C ASP A 148 -21.71 1.80 0.22
N LEU A 149 -20.56 1.56 -0.43
CA LEU A 149 -19.23 1.45 0.19
C LEU A 149 -19.09 0.29 1.19
N SER A 150 -19.92 -0.76 1.05
CA SER A 150 -19.97 -1.86 2.02
C SER A 150 -19.00 -3.02 1.74
N LEU A 151 -18.25 -3.01 0.63
CA LEU A 151 -17.39 -4.16 0.26
C LEU A 151 -16.11 -4.25 1.10
N TRP A 152 -15.65 -3.16 1.69
CA TRP A 152 -14.46 -3.11 2.55
C TRP A 152 -14.47 -1.85 3.43
N GLN A 153 -13.61 -1.84 4.45
CA GLN A 153 -13.44 -0.67 5.32
C GLN A 153 -12.75 0.49 4.58
N LEU A 154 -13.03 1.73 4.96
CA LEU A 154 -12.37 2.91 4.37
C LEU A 154 -10.84 2.81 4.46
N GLY A 155 -10.17 3.12 3.35
CA GLY A 155 -8.72 3.07 3.24
C GLY A 155 -8.26 2.83 1.80
N THR A 156 -6.97 3.03 1.56
CA THR A 156 -6.33 2.84 0.25
C THR A 156 -5.86 1.42 0.02
N LEU A 157 -5.57 0.68 1.09
CA LEU A 157 -5.07 -0.69 1.01
C LEU A 157 -6.09 -1.70 0.45
N PRO A 158 -7.36 -1.76 0.92
CA PRO A 158 -8.30 -2.80 0.47
C PRO A 158 -8.51 -2.90 -1.05
N PRO A 159 -8.78 -1.81 -1.80
CA PRO A 159 -8.82 -1.85 -3.25
C PRO A 159 -7.48 -2.23 -3.91
N GLY A 160 -6.34 -1.91 -3.28
CA GLY A 160 -5.02 -2.38 -3.69
C GLY A 160 -4.87 -3.89 -3.57
N LEU A 161 -5.25 -4.47 -2.42
CA LEU A 161 -5.23 -5.92 -2.20
C LEU A 161 -6.01 -6.67 -3.28
N ILE A 162 -7.17 -6.13 -3.66
CA ILE A 162 -8.01 -6.68 -4.73
C ILE A 162 -7.36 -6.51 -6.12
N ALA A 163 -6.89 -5.30 -6.45
CA ALA A 163 -6.34 -5.00 -7.77
C ALA A 163 -5.09 -5.83 -8.08
N PHE A 164 -4.22 -6.02 -7.08
CA PHE A 164 -2.98 -6.79 -7.21
C PHE A 164 -3.14 -8.26 -6.81
N TYR A 165 -4.37 -8.76 -6.62
CA TYR A 165 -4.58 -10.16 -6.25
C TYR A 165 -3.94 -11.11 -7.28
N GLY A 166 -3.03 -11.98 -6.83
CA GLY A 166 -2.24 -12.86 -7.69
C GLY A 166 -1.06 -12.20 -8.43
N HIS A 167 -0.84 -10.89 -8.24
CA HIS A 167 0.19 -10.07 -8.90
C HIS A 167 1.23 -9.50 -7.94
N VAL A 168 1.31 -10.04 -6.71
CA VAL A 168 2.28 -9.64 -5.69
C VAL A 168 3.44 -10.62 -5.66
N HIS A 169 4.66 -10.09 -5.57
CA HIS A 169 5.88 -10.80 -5.19
C HIS A 169 6.21 -10.42 -3.75
N VAL A 170 6.34 -11.42 -2.89
CA VAL A 170 6.67 -11.19 -1.47
C VAL A 170 8.16 -10.92 -1.37
N ILE A 171 8.51 -9.75 -0.85
CA ILE A 171 9.90 -9.39 -0.56
C ILE A 171 10.21 -9.55 0.92
N ASP A 172 11.50 -9.61 1.24
CA ASP A 172 11.97 -9.83 2.61
C ASP A 172 11.47 -8.73 3.57
N PRO A 173 10.90 -9.06 4.75
CA PRO A 173 10.45 -8.09 5.74
C PRO A 173 11.54 -7.09 6.19
N PHE A 174 12.82 -7.46 6.06
CA PHE A 174 13.96 -6.57 6.31
C PHE A 174 13.89 -5.26 5.52
N TRP A 175 13.28 -5.27 4.33
CA TRP A 175 13.16 -4.08 3.50
C TRP A 175 12.18 -3.05 4.06
N HIS A 176 11.15 -3.48 4.77
CA HIS A 176 10.07 -2.62 5.25
C HIS A 176 9.53 -3.10 6.59
N MET A 177 10.00 -2.45 7.66
CA MET A 177 9.41 -2.58 8.98
C MET A 177 8.19 -1.66 9.10
N LEU A 178 7.05 -2.23 9.47
CA LEU A 178 5.78 -1.52 9.51
C LEU A 178 5.41 -1.08 10.92
N GLY A 179 4.88 0.14 11.08
CA GLY A 179 4.24 0.60 12.29
C GLY A 179 5.18 0.75 13.49
N LEU A 180 6.37 1.29 13.25
CA LEU A 180 7.33 1.57 14.31
C LEU A 180 6.69 2.54 15.33
N GLY A 181 6.63 2.11 16.60
CA GLY A 181 5.99 2.86 17.67
C GLY A 181 4.51 2.51 17.92
N TYR A 182 3.89 1.70 17.05
CA TYR A 182 2.58 1.09 17.28
C TYR A 182 2.66 -0.39 17.66
N GLN A 183 3.72 -1.08 17.22
CA GLN A 183 3.95 -2.47 17.57
C GLN A 183 4.44 -2.60 19.02
N ASP A 184 3.79 -3.48 19.80
CA ASP A 184 4.09 -3.63 21.23
C ASP A 184 5.49 -4.23 21.49
N ASN A 185 6.02 -5.02 20.54
CA ASN A 185 7.19 -5.88 20.74
C ASN A 185 8.42 -5.50 19.90
N THR A 186 8.44 -4.34 19.24
CA THR A 186 9.60 -3.93 18.44
C THR A 186 10.77 -3.55 19.34
N THR A 187 11.92 -4.22 19.18
CA THR A 187 13.14 -3.88 19.91
C THR A 187 13.98 -2.83 19.18
N ILE A 188 14.91 -2.20 19.88
CA ILE A 188 15.89 -1.28 19.27
C ILE A 188 16.73 -2.01 18.21
N ALA A 189 17.12 -3.25 18.47
CA ALA A 189 17.90 -4.04 17.53
C ALA A 189 17.12 -4.33 16.24
N ASP A 190 15.83 -4.61 16.34
CA ASP A 190 14.97 -4.77 15.16
C ASP A 190 14.96 -3.47 14.35
N ALA A 191 14.74 -2.33 15.01
CA ALA A 191 14.70 -1.02 14.36
C ALA A 191 16.04 -0.65 13.71
N GLU A 192 17.18 -0.87 14.38
CA GLU A 192 18.52 -0.62 13.82
C GLU A 192 18.84 -1.53 12.62
N SER A 193 18.29 -2.75 12.62
CA SER A 193 18.51 -3.71 11.54
C SER A 193 17.65 -3.44 10.31
N ALA A 194 16.51 -2.76 10.42
CA ALA A 194 15.61 -2.54 9.29
C ALA A 194 16.22 -1.61 8.22
N VAL A 195 16.00 -1.90 6.94
CA VAL A 195 16.42 -1.00 5.86
C VAL A 195 15.62 0.30 5.89
N SER A 196 14.31 0.15 6.07
CA SER A 196 13.38 1.25 6.18
C SER A 196 12.26 0.91 7.14
N PHE A 197 11.67 1.94 7.73
CA PHE A 197 10.48 1.79 8.57
C PHE A 197 9.48 2.91 8.33
N THR A 198 8.21 2.56 8.46
CA THR A 198 7.07 3.49 8.48
C THR A 198 6.44 3.51 9.87
N PHE A 199 5.81 4.62 10.24
CA PHE A 199 5.21 4.81 11.56
C PHE A 199 3.77 4.32 11.62
#